data_AF-A0A2X0NBZ6-F1
#
_entry.id   AF-A0A2X0NBZ6-F1
#
_cell.length_a   1.000
_cell.length_b   1.000
_cell.length_c   1.000
_cell.angle_alpha   90.00
_cell.angle_beta   90.00
_cell.angle_gamma   90.00
#
_symmetry.space_group_name_H-M   'P 1'
#
loop_
_entity.id
_entity.type
_entity.pdbx_description
1 polymer ?
#
loop_
_entity_poly.entity_id
_entity_poly.type
_entity_poly.pdbx_seq_one_letter_code
_entity_poly.pdbx_strand_id
1 'polypeptide(L)'
;MQLSASTSSPLPSLPHPYRHEASTSTTRHPNDVTHPDSDLQVLSTRGAGNTARSLLKQDILSEEEYITHLSHIIKRDFFPSLANLDAQHEILDAFESEDPKQVEESIRRMRILWTPTPGSTRGGGGKRDKKKSGG
;
A
#
# COMPACT_ATOMS: atom_id res chain seq x y z
N MET A 1 28.89 -27.96 -53.42
CA MET A 1 27.83 -27.46 -52.52
C MET A 1 27.90 -28.30 -51.26
N GLN A 2 28.47 -27.77 -50.16
CA GLN A 2 28.56 -28.45 -48.87
C GLN A 2 27.48 -27.88 -47.95
N LEU A 3 26.73 -28.76 -47.30
CA LEU A 3 25.60 -28.47 -46.42
C LEU A 3 26.12 -28.17 -45.01
N SER A 4 25.82 -26.98 -44.46
CA SER A 4 26.08 -26.67 -43.06
C SER A 4 24.89 -27.07 -42.19
N ALA A 5 25.08 -28.07 -41.34
CA ALA A 5 24.13 -28.45 -40.30
C ALA A 5 24.15 -27.42 -39.16
N SER A 6 22.99 -26.83 -38.84
CA SER A 6 22.81 -26.04 -37.62
C SER A 6 22.66 -26.99 -36.43
N THR A 7 23.62 -26.94 -35.50
CA THR A 7 23.58 -27.73 -34.26
C THR A 7 22.76 -26.97 -33.22
N SER A 8 21.56 -27.46 -32.94
CA SER A 8 20.70 -26.95 -31.87
C SER A 8 21.30 -27.33 -30.51
N SER A 9 21.77 -26.35 -29.75
CA SER A 9 22.25 -26.56 -28.37
C SER A 9 21.07 -26.78 -27.41
N PRO A 10 21.11 -27.76 -26.49
CA PRO A 10 20.02 -27.99 -25.54
C PRO A 10 20.11 -27.05 -24.33
N LEU A 11 18.95 -26.56 -23.87
CA LEU A 11 18.81 -25.75 -22.66
C LEU A 11 19.10 -26.55 -21.38
N PRO A 12 19.75 -25.96 -20.35
CA PRO A 12 19.94 -26.62 -19.06
C PRO A 12 18.63 -26.64 -18.25
N SER A 13 18.31 -27.80 -17.66
CA SER A 13 17.16 -27.97 -16.77
C SER A 13 17.39 -27.29 -15.42
N LEU A 14 16.38 -26.54 -14.95
CA LEU A 14 16.39 -25.86 -13.66
C LEU A 14 16.19 -26.88 -12.51
N PRO A 15 16.91 -26.75 -11.38
CA PRO A 15 16.74 -27.64 -10.23
C PRO A 15 15.36 -27.48 -9.58
N HIS A 16 14.69 -28.61 -9.34
CA HIS A 16 13.42 -28.66 -8.63
C HIS A 16 13.62 -28.35 -7.14
N PRO A 17 12.77 -27.50 -6.52
CA PRO A 17 12.85 -27.25 -5.10
C PRO A 17 12.45 -28.50 -4.32
N TYR A 18 13.38 -28.97 -3.49
CA TYR A 18 13.18 -29.97 -2.44
C TYR A 18 11.91 -29.67 -1.65
N ARG A 19 11.02 -30.66 -1.50
CA ARG A 19 9.90 -30.62 -0.56
C ARG A 19 9.96 -31.83 0.36
N HIS A 20 9.82 -31.53 1.64
CA HIS A 20 10.29 -32.30 2.78
C HIS A 20 9.58 -33.65 3.00
N GLU A 21 10.40 -34.66 3.33
CA GLU A 21 9.98 -35.95 3.88
C GLU A 21 9.20 -35.74 5.19
N ALA A 22 8.01 -36.32 5.26
CA ALA A 22 7.19 -36.34 6.46
C ALA A 22 7.85 -37.22 7.54
N SER A 23 8.41 -36.60 8.57
CA SER A 23 8.81 -37.29 9.80
C SER A 23 7.64 -37.30 10.77
N THR A 24 6.83 -38.37 10.75
CA THR A 24 5.87 -38.65 11.83
C THR A 24 6.60 -39.33 12.99
N SER A 25 7.21 -38.53 13.86
CA SER A 25 7.78 -39.04 15.11
C SER A 25 6.73 -38.99 16.21
N THR A 26 6.13 -40.16 16.42
CA THR A 26 5.39 -40.53 17.62
C THR A 26 6.26 -40.33 18.86
N THR A 27 5.73 -39.71 19.92
CA THR A 27 6.10 -39.94 21.32
C THR A 27 5.00 -39.34 22.19
N ARG A 28 4.05 -40.20 22.59
CA ARG A 28 3.19 -39.97 23.75
C ARG A 28 3.94 -40.49 24.99
N HIS A 29 4.10 -39.67 26.01
CA HIS A 29 3.83 -40.08 27.39
C HIS A 29 3.56 -38.86 28.31
N PRO A 30 2.79 -39.02 29.41
CA PRO A 30 2.05 -37.99 30.12
C PRO A 30 2.67 -37.60 31.48
N ASN A 31 2.02 -36.62 32.15
CA ASN A 31 2.20 -36.13 33.53
C ASN A 31 3.17 -34.94 33.65
N ASP A 32 2.96 -33.88 34.43
CA ASP A 32 1.84 -33.31 35.18
C ASP A 32 2.33 -31.91 35.67
N VAL A 33 1.40 -30.97 35.80
CA VAL A 33 1.37 -29.64 36.47
C VAL A 33 2.68 -28.98 36.96
N THR A 34 2.88 -27.68 36.65
CA THR A 34 2.89 -26.53 37.61
C THR A 34 3.21 -25.20 36.88
N HIS A 35 2.27 -24.24 36.89
CA HIS A 35 2.55 -22.80 36.76
C HIS A 35 2.79 -22.26 38.18
N PRO A 36 3.84 -21.45 38.44
CA PRO A 36 3.69 -20.00 38.29
C PRO A 36 5.02 -19.25 37.99
N ASP A 37 5.01 -18.27 37.09
CA ASP A 37 5.70 -17.01 37.41
C ASP A 37 5.19 -15.85 36.57
N SER A 38 4.70 -14.85 37.31
CA SER A 38 4.07 -13.63 36.82
C SER A 38 5.12 -12.54 36.76
N ASP A 39 5.87 -12.46 35.66
CA ASP A 39 6.86 -11.40 35.46
C ASP A 39 6.79 -10.82 34.03
N LEU A 40 5.60 -10.36 33.65
CA LEU A 40 5.48 -9.35 32.59
C LEU A 40 4.95 -8.05 33.21
N GLN A 41 5.90 -7.30 33.78
CA GLN A 41 5.74 -5.90 34.09
C GLN A 41 5.31 -5.14 32.84
N VAL A 42 4.03 -4.78 32.82
CA VAL A 42 3.45 -3.50 32.39
C VAL A 42 4.47 -2.56 31.72
N LEU A 43 4.70 -2.75 30.41
CA LEU A 43 5.32 -1.72 29.59
C LEU A 43 4.27 -0.65 29.33
N SER A 44 4.33 0.38 30.19
CA SER A 44 3.75 1.70 30.06
C SER A 44 3.04 1.98 28.74
N THR A 45 1.71 1.97 28.82
CA THR A 45 0.81 2.66 27.91
C THR A 45 1.19 4.15 27.86
N ARG A 46 2.08 4.53 26.95
CA ARG A 46 2.32 5.95 26.65
C ARG A 46 2.22 6.17 25.14
N GLY A 47 0.99 6.21 24.65
CA GLY A 47 0.68 6.60 23.27
C GLY A 47 -0.72 6.22 22.74
N ALA A 48 -1.49 5.37 23.43
CA ALA A 48 -2.71 4.77 22.87
C ALA A 48 -4.01 5.57 23.13
N GLY A 49 -3.93 6.89 23.31
CA GLY A 49 -5.09 7.71 23.72
C GLY A 49 -6.04 8.13 22.60
N ASN A 50 -5.62 8.07 21.32
CA ASN A 50 -6.41 8.64 20.21
C ASN A 50 -6.82 7.63 19.13
N THR A 51 -6.34 6.38 19.15
CA THR A 51 -6.72 5.34 18.18
C THR A 51 -7.91 4.48 18.63
N ALA A 52 -8.22 4.49 19.93
CA ALA A 52 -9.28 3.65 20.51
C ALA A 52 -10.70 4.02 20.04
N ARG A 53 -10.95 5.26 19.60
CA ARG A 53 -12.26 5.66 19.06
C ARG A 53 -12.47 5.29 17.60
N SER A 54 -11.39 5.06 16.83
CA SER A 54 -11.48 4.70 15.41
C SER A 54 -11.59 3.19 15.18
N LEU A 55 -11.14 2.36 16.12
CA LEU A 55 -11.10 0.90 15.98
C LEU A 55 -12.38 0.17 16.44
N LEU A 56 -13.32 0.86 17.09
CA LEU A 56 -14.51 0.24 17.70
C LEU A 56 -15.81 0.46 16.92
N LYS A 57 -15.78 1.16 15.78
CA LYS A 57 -16.94 1.27 14.88
C LYS A 57 -16.64 0.48 13.61
N GLN A 58 -16.91 -0.82 13.66
CA GLN A 58 -16.91 -1.66 12.48
C GLN A 58 -18.24 -1.44 11.75
N ASP A 59 -18.21 -0.63 10.69
CA ASP A 59 -19.36 -0.51 9.77
C ASP A 59 -19.31 -1.68 8.78
N ILE A 60 -20.43 -2.38 8.64
CA ILE A 60 -20.60 -3.39 7.58
C ILE A 60 -20.90 -2.62 6.30
N LEU A 61 -19.97 -2.69 5.34
CA LEU A 61 -20.08 -2.01 4.06
C LEU A 61 -20.84 -2.88 3.05
N SER A 62 -21.51 -2.21 2.12
CA SER A 62 -21.95 -2.88 0.89
C SER A 62 -20.75 -3.35 0.07
N GLU A 63 -20.96 -4.31 -0.84
CA GLU A 63 -19.90 -4.83 -1.69
C GLU A 63 -19.21 -3.71 -2.50
N GLU A 64 -20.00 -2.81 -3.09
CA GLU A 64 -19.48 -1.69 -3.89
C GLU A 64 -18.62 -0.72 -3.06
N GLU A 65 -19.04 -0.42 -1.83
CA GLU A 65 -18.28 0.41 -0.91
C GLU A 65 -16.98 -0.27 -0.47
N TYR A 66 -17.05 -1.57 -0.17
CA TYR A 66 -15.87 -2.37 0.16
C TYR A 66 -14.87 -2.40 -0.99
N ILE A 67 -15.31 -2.66 -2.22
CA ILE A 67 -14.45 -2.69 -3.42
C ILE A 67 -13.82 -1.31 -3.65
N THR A 68 -14.61 -0.24 -3.53
CA THR A 68 -14.13 1.13 -3.71
C THR A 68 -13.05 1.49 -2.68
N HIS A 69 -13.31 1.21 -1.40
CA HIS A 69 -12.34 1.46 -0.33
C HIS A 69 -11.09 0.59 -0.47
N LEU A 70 -11.25 -0.69 -0.81
CA LEU A 70 -10.13 -1.60 -1.01
C LEU A 70 -9.27 -1.16 -2.20
N SER A 71 -9.88 -0.77 -3.32
CA SER A 71 -9.19 -0.22 -4.49
C SER A 71 -8.36 1.01 -4.11
N HIS A 72 -8.93 1.91 -3.30
CA HIS A 72 -8.22 3.09 -2.82
C HIS A 72 -7.01 2.75 -1.94
N ILE A 73 -7.17 1.79 -1.00
CA ILE A 73 -6.07 1.32 -0.15
C ILE A 73 -4.97 0.69 -1.00
N ILE A 74 -5.33 -0.21 -1.91
CA ILE A 74 -4.37 -0.89 -2.77
C ILE A 74 -3.60 0.11 -3.63
N LYS A 75 -4.28 1.08 -4.26
CA LYS A 75 -3.62 2.13 -5.06
C LYS A 75 -2.62 2.94 -4.25
N ARG A 76 -2.98 3.32 -3.02
CA ARG A 76 -2.09 4.08 -2.13
C ARG A 76 -0.83 3.29 -1.75
N ASP A 77 -0.99 2.01 -1.45
CA ASP A 77 0.07 1.22 -0.80
C ASP A 77 0.92 0.41 -1.80
N PHE A 78 0.34 -0.03 -2.91
CA PHE A 78 1.01 -0.85 -3.92
C PHE A 78 1.36 -0.08 -5.19
N PHE A 79 0.68 1.04 -5.46
CA PHE A 79 0.88 1.80 -6.70
C PHE A 79 1.13 3.30 -6.45
N PRO A 80 2.18 3.67 -5.68
CA PRO A 80 2.48 5.07 -5.37
C PRO A 80 2.78 5.91 -6.63
N SER A 81 3.26 5.28 -7.70
CA SER A 81 3.55 5.93 -8.99
C SER A 81 2.38 5.95 -9.97
N LEU A 82 1.21 5.38 -9.63
CA LEU A 82 0.08 5.26 -10.56
C LEU A 82 -0.38 6.63 -11.07
N ALA A 83 -0.53 7.61 -10.16
CA ALA A 83 -0.91 8.97 -10.53
C ALA A 83 0.07 9.63 -11.51
N ASN A 84 1.37 9.34 -11.39
CA ASN A 84 2.38 9.86 -12.30
C ASN A 84 2.31 9.20 -13.68
N LEU A 85 1.98 7.90 -13.74
CA LEU A 85 1.82 7.15 -14.98
C LEU A 85 0.53 7.56 -15.70
N ASP A 86 -0.58 7.70 -14.97
CA ASP A 86 -1.86 8.18 -15.50
C ASP A 86 -1.70 9.58 -16.13
N ALA A 87 -0.95 10.48 -15.47
CA ALA A 87 -0.69 11.81 -16.01
C ALA A 87 0.21 11.81 -17.27
N GLN A 88 1.17 10.89 -17.35
CA GLN A 88 1.97 10.71 -18.57
C GLN A 88 1.12 10.17 -19.72
N HIS A 89 0.25 9.20 -19.43
CA HIS A 89 -0.69 8.65 -20.41
C HIS A 89 -1.62 9.74 -20.94
N GLU A 90 -2.19 10.55 -20.06
CA GLU A 90 -3.10 11.63 -20.44
C GLU A 90 -2.46 12.69 -21.34
N ILE A 91 -1.15 12.93 -21.22
CA ILE A 91 -0.42 13.80 -22.15
C ILE A 91 -0.36 13.17 -23.54
N LEU A 92 -0.08 11.86 -23.63
CA LEU A 92 -0.05 11.15 -24.91
C LEU A 92 -1.44 11.15 -25.57
N ASP A 93 -2.49 10.86 -24.80
CA ASP A 93 -3.88 10.92 -25.27
C ASP A 93 -4.24 12.32 -25.78
N ALA A 94 -3.79 13.36 -25.07
CA ALA A 94 -4.04 14.74 -25.48
C ALA A 94 -3.29 15.13 -26.77
N PHE A 95 -2.12 14.54 -27.02
CA PHE A 95 -1.45 14.71 -28.32
C PHE A 95 -2.20 14.00 -29.44
N GLU A 96 -2.78 12.83 -29.16
CA GLU A 96 -3.60 12.07 -30.12
C GLU A 96 -4.95 12.76 -30.41
N SER A 97 -5.50 13.51 -29.44
CA SER A 97 -6.77 14.23 -29.61
C SER A 97 -6.69 15.51 -30.44
N GLU A 98 -5.48 15.93 -30.84
CA GLU A 98 -5.19 17.17 -31.60
C GLU A 98 -5.77 18.47 -30.97
N ASP A 99 -6.16 18.44 -29.70
CA ASP A 99 -6.70 19.60 -28.98
C ASP A 99 -5.60 20.26 -28.14
N PRO A 100 -5.10 21.45 -28.53
CA PRO A 100 -4.02 22.12 -27.80
C PRO A 100 -4.42 22.48 -26.37
N LYS A 101 -5.72 22.65 -26.07
CA LYS A 101 -6.18 22.92 -24.71
C LYS A 101 -6.06 21.69 -23.81
N GLN A 102 -6.30 20.51 -24.35
CA GLN A 102 -6.14 19.26 -23.59
C GLN A 102 -4.67 18.98 -23.29
N VAL A 103 -3.78 19.27 -24.23
CA VAL A 103 -2.32 19.15 -24.03
C VAL A 103 -1.83 20.09 -22.93
N GLU A 104 -2.30 21.35 -22.92
CA GLU A 104 -1.92 22.30 -21.88
C GLU A 104 -2.39 21.85 -20.49
N GLU A 105 -3.64 21.39 -20.39
CA GLU A 105 -4.23 20.97 -19.11
C GLU A 105 -3.61 19.67 -18.57
N SER A 106 -3.26 18.72 -19.42
CA SER A 106 -2.58 17.48 -19.02
C SER A 106 -1.14 17.77 -18.52
N ILE A 107 -0.39 18.63 -19.22
CA ILE A 107 0.94 19.08 -18.78
C ILE A 107 0.86 19.82 -17.43
N ARG A 108 -0.14 20.68 -17.26
CA ARG A 108 -0.36 21.39 -15.99
C ARG A 108 -0.59 20.43 -14.84
N ARG A 109 -1.43 19.41 -15.03
CA ARG A 109 -1.70 18.38 -14.02
C ARG A 109 -0.46 17.57 -13.69
N MET A 110 0.30 17.12 -14.69
CA MET A 110 1.58 16.42 -14.48
C MET A 110 2.57 17.27 -13.67
N ARG A 111 2.66 18.57 -13.95
CA ARG A 111 3.54 19.47 -13.20
C ARG A 111 3.18 19.53 -11.71
N ILE A 112 1.89 19.62 -11.37
CA ILE A 112 1.42 19.67 -9.98
C ILE A 112 1.78 18.38 -9.23
N LEU A 113 1.64 17.22 -9.89
CA LEU A 113 1.98 15.91 -9.31
C LEU A 113 3.48 15.76 -9.06
N TRP A 114 4.32 16.27 -9.96
CA TRP A 114 5.78 16.14 -9.87
C TRP A 114 6.45 17.20 -9.00
N THR A 115 5.82 18.34 -8.76
CA THR A 115 6.31 19.29 -7.77
C THR A 115 5.85 18.85 -6.38
N PRO A 116 6.76 18.44 -5.47
CA PRO A 116 6.39 18.19 -4.09
C PRO A 116 5.97 19.53 -3.50
N THR A 117 4.67 19.82 -3.44
CA THR A 117 4.20 21.10 -2.91
C THR A 117 4.42 21.06 -1.40
N PRO A 118 5.32 21.89 -0.82
CA PRO A 118 5.51 21.94 0.61
C PRO A 118 4.28 22.62 1.22
N GLY A 119 3.29 21.85 1.69
CA GLY A 119 2.13 22.44 2.38
C GLY A 119 0.85 21.62 2.50
N SER A 120 0.72 20.45 1.86
CA SER A 120 -0.51 19.64 1.99
C SER A 120 -0.58 18.79 3.28
N THR A 121 0.45 18.84 4.14
CA THR A 121 0.36 18.23 5.47
C THR A 121 -0.65 19.01 6.31
N ARG A 122 -1.88 18.48 6.35
CA ARG A 122 -2.93 18.69 7.36
C ARG A 122 -2.45 19.46 8.60
N GLY A 123 -2.70 20.76 8.60
CA GLY A 123 -2.41 21.66 9.73
C GLY A 123 -3.49 22.73 9.82
N GLY A 124 -4.73 22.30 10.09
CA GLY A 124 -5.87 23.19 10.31
C GLY A 124 -5.65 24.05 11.56
N GLY A 125 -5.05 25.23 11.38
CA GLY A 125 -4.91 26.25 12.39
C GLY A 125 -6.29 26.80 12.75
N GLY A 126 -6.80 26.42 13.92
CA GLY A 126 -8.01 27.00 14.50
C GLY A 126 -7.89 28.51 14.62
N LYS A 127 -8.73 29.23 13.88
CA LYS A 127 -8.95 30.66 14.07
C LYS A 127 -9.54 30.85 15.46
N ARG A 128 -8.73 31.36 16.39
CA ARG A 128 -9.19 31.79 17.72
C ARG A 128 -9.86 33.15 17.53
N ASP A 129 -11.19 33.16 17.54
CA ASP A 129 -11.97 34.40 17.60
C ASP A 129 -11.70 35.10 18.94
N LYS A 130 -10.93 36.20 18.88
CA LYS A 130 -10.67 37.06 20.03
C LYS A 130 -11.85 38.02 20.16
N LYS A 131 -12.85 37.63 20.96
CA LYS A 131 -14.01 38.46 21.31
C LYS A 131 -13.51 39.71 22.05
N LYS A 132 -13.59 40.85 21.38
CA LYS A 132 -13.31 42.20 21.91
C LYS A 132 -14.47 42.57 22.84
N SER A 133 -14.29 42.37 24.15
CA SER A 133 -15.14 43.00 25.16
C SER A 133 -14.66 44.44 25.36
N GLY A 134 -15.48 45.41 24.98
CA GLY A 134 -15.30 46.81 25.31
C GLY A 134 -16.68 47.44 25.49
N GLY A 135 -16.85 48.19 26.59
CA GLY A 135 -18.06 48.93 26.94
C GLY A 135 -18.69 48.43 28.22
#